data_AF-A0A847W822-F1
#
_entry.id   AF-A0A847W822-F1
#
_cell.length_a   1.000
_cell.length_b   1.000
_cell.length_c   1.000
_cell.angle_alpha   90.00
_cell.angle_beta   90.00
_cell.angle_gamma   90.00
#
_symmetry.space_group_name_H-M   'P 1'
#
loop_
_entity.id
_entity.type
_entity.pdbx_description
1 polymer ?
#
loop_
_entity_poly.entity_id
_entity_poly.type
_entity_poly.pdbx_seq_one_letter_code
_entity_poly.pdbx_strand_id
1 'polypeptide(L)'
;MPKANTSLIIHALLLSLLILALFVFFFAIWDRQLIFLYGHMGYGPLADFNISRHWMVGLVTGGLILVIFLPINLLLKKLFKTYQFPNWQNLCCYLCLYLSLPLFFLLNFLAKPTLPFLLNLWIFLILFLALRLALYLTHLAIENLKQFIWLSIDACSLLPVLMIVPTLMQYGLKRSFPLFGLLVLLPLLMILLGWFSFGLMTYLSKRFKRPFPSSLQLFLSALGSAYLFFPFLHYFSSNPGGTLYITNSDNFFASNPLIQLAAFVMVLVLLKIFIKQRGQEEQDDFRATLKLFLLLSALVLLNFFLRQVLVV
;
A
#
# COMPACT_ATOMS: atom_id res chain seq x y z
N MET A 1 29.64 20.36 11.81
CA MET A 1 28.78 19.22 11.46
C MET A 1 27.54 19.26 12.35
N PRO A 2 26.31 19.25 11.81
CA PRO A 2 25.12 19.21 12.64
C PRO A 2 25.16 17.95 13.51
N LYS A 3 24.92 18.09 14.83
CA LYS A 3 24.89 16.95 15.76
C LYS A 3 23.88 15.94 15.21
N ALA A 4 24.35 14.72 14.95
CA ALA A 4 23.49 13.65 14.47
C ALA A 4 22.33 13.48 15.45
N ASN A 5 21.09 13.50 14.94
CA ASN A 5 19.92 13.40 15.78
C ASN A 5 19.81 11.97 16.31
N THR A 6 20.26 11.73 17.54
CA THR A 6 20.28 10.39 18.16
C THR A 6 18.93 9.68 18.08
N SER A 7 17.81 10.42 18.20
CA SER A 7 16.46 9.86 18.06
C SER A 7 16.24 9.27 16.66
N LEU A 8 16.65 9.98 15.61
CA LEU A 8 16.52 9.53 14.22
C LEU A 8 17.28 8.21 13.99
N ILE A 9 18.52 8.13 14.46
CA ILE A 9 19.37 6.93 14.30
C ILE A 9 18.76 5.74 15.03
N ILE A 10 18.29 5.93 16.27
CA ILE A 10 17.67 4.85 17.05
C ILE A 10 16.40 4.32 16.35
N HIS A 11 15.50 5.20 15.89
CA HIS A 11 14.29 4.77 15.19
C HIS A 11 14.63 4.04 13.88
N ALA A 12 15.60 4.56 13.11
CA ALA A 12 16.04 3.92 11.87
C ALA A 12 16.64 2.55 12.11
N LEU A 13 17.49 2.40 13.14
CA LEU A 13 18.12 1.13 13.49
C LEU A 13 17.07 0.09 13.93
N LEU A 14 16.18 0.45 14.86
CA LEU A 14 15.15 -0.46 15.37
C LEU A 14 14.19 -0.92 14.27
N LEU A 15 13.72 0.01 13.42
CA LEU A 15 12.88 -0.33 12.28
C LEU A 15 13.63 -1.20 11.26
N SER A 16 14.90 -0.90 10.98
CA SER A 16 15.69 -1.70 10.04
C SER A 16 15.88 -3.13 10.55
N LEU A 17 16.15 -3.31 11.85
CA LEU A 17 16.25 -4.64 12.47
C LEU A 17 14.92 -5.40 12.38
N LEU A 18 13.80 -4.74 12.67
CA LEU A 18 12.47 -5.35 12.56
C LEU A 18 12.16 -5.79 11.12
N ILE A 19 12.41 -4.91 10.14
CA ILE A 19 12.16 -5.20 8.71
C ILE A 19 13.06 -6.33 8.23
N LEU A 20 14.35 -6.30 8.59
CA LEU A 20 15.28 -7.36 8.24
C LEU A 20 14.86 -8.70 8.86
N ALA A 21 14.43 -8.71 10.12
CA ALA A 21 13.93 -9.91 10.78
C ALA A 21 12.70 -10.49 10.06
N LEU A 22 11.75 -9.65 9.64
CA LEU A 22 10.58 -10.08 8.87
C LEU A 22 10.99 -10.68 7.52
N PHE A 23 11.93 -10.07 6.81
CA PHE A 23 12.40 -10.59 5.53
C PHE A 23 13.19 -11.90 5.70
N VAL A 24 14.04 -12.01 6.72
CA VAL A 24 14.73 -13.28 7.06
C VAL A 24 13.70 -14.37 7.35
N PHE A 25 12.66 -14.03 8.11
CA PHE A 25 11.58 -14.94 8.41
C PHE A 25 10.84 -15.39 7.13
N PHE A 26 10.46 -14.47 6.25
CA PHE A 26 9.73 -14.78 5.02
C PHE A 26 10.55 -15.53 3.96
N PHE A 27 11.83 -15.21 3.79
CA PHE A 27 12.65 -15.71 2.67
C PHE A 27 13.66 -16.79 3.06
N ALA A 28 14.07 -16.89 4.32
CA ALA A 28 15.11 -17.82 4.76
C ALA A 28 14.63 -18.86 5.78
N ILE A 29 13.75 -18.51 6.72
CA ILE A 29 13.37 -19.41 7.82
C ILE A 29 12.08 -20.17 7.53
N TRP A 30 11.00 -19.47 7.15
CA TRP A 30 9.69 -20.10 7.01
C TRP A 30 9.61 -20.99 5.77
N ASP A 31 8.80 -22.05 5.83
CA ASP A 31 8.54 -22.91 4.69
C ASP A 31 7.86 -22.13 3.56
N ARG A 32 8.60 -21.91 2.48
CA ARG A 32 8.10 -21.13 1.36
C ARG A 32 6.99 -21.78 0.57
N GLN A 33 6.87 -23.11 0.65
CA GLN A 33 5.72 -23.79 0.08
C GLN A 33 4.45 -23.33 0.77
N LEU A 34 4.49 -23.02 2.07
CA LEU A 34 3.36 -22.48 2.80
C LEU A 34 3.22 -20.97 2.60
N ILE A 35 4.28 -20.19 2.85
CA ILE A 35 4.13 -18.73 2.91
C ILE A 35 3.85 -18.09 1.54
N PHE A 36 4.42 -18.64 0.48
CA PHE A 36 4.19 -18.19 -0.89
C PHE A 36 3.24 -19.13 -1.64
N LEU A 37 2.72 -20.17 -0.97
CA LEU A 37 1.80 -21.15 -1.54
C LEU A 37 2.35 -21.74 -2.86
N TYR A 38 3.62 -22.16 -2.85
CA TYR A 38 4.20 -22.86 -4.00
C TYR A 38 3.50 -24.21 -4.19
N GLY A 39 3.28 -24.60 -5.45
CA GLY A 39 2.53 -25.80 -5.80
C GLY A 39 1.01 -25.65 -5.69
N HIS A 40 0.50 -24.57 -5.09
CA HIS A 40 -0.92 -24.28 -5.10
C HIS A 40 -1.41 -24.09 -6.54
N MET A 41 -2.41 -24.88 -6.95
CA MET A 41 -2.88 -24.97 -8.35
C MET A 41 -1.81 -25.38 -9.37
N GLY A 42 -0.74 -26.06 -8.94
CA GLY A 42 0.36 -26.48 -9.82
C GLY A 42 1.37 -25.38 -10.17
N TYR A 43 1.26 -24.19 -9.57
CA TYR A 43 2.18 -23.08 -9.86
C TYR A 43 3.53 -23.24 -9.16
N GLY A 44 4.61 -23.26 -9.96
CA GLY A 44 5.99 -23.24 -9.46
C GLY A 44 6.38 -21.88 -8.86
N PRO A 45 7.56 -21.77 -8.21
CA PRO A 45 7.99 -20.55 -7.52
C PRO A 45 8.06 -19.30 -8.41
N LEU A 46 8.40 -19.44 -9.69
CA LEU A 46 8.53 -18.34 -10.64
C LEU A 46 7.33 -18.21 -11.60
N ALA A 47 6.23 -18.91 -11.32
CA ALA A 47 4.99 -18.65 -12.04
C ALA A 47 4.48 -17.23 -11.72
N ASP A 48 3.80 -16.60 -12.67
CA ASP A 48 3.18 -15.27 -12.55
C ASP A 48 2.49 -15.03 -11.20
N PHE A 49 1.72 -16.03 -10.77
CA PHE A 49 0.96 -16.02 -9.53
C PHE A 49 1.86 -15.87 -8.29
N ASN A 50 3.01 -16.55 -8.28
CA ASN A 50 3.95 -16.54 -7.15
C ASN A 50 4.92 -15.37 -7.21
N ILE A 51 5.36 -14.94 -8.41
CA ILE A 51 6.13 -13.70 -8.61
C ILE A 51 5.42 -12.52 -7.93
N SER A 52 4.09 -12.46 -8.07
CA SER A 52 3.29 -11.41 -7.43
C SER A 52 3.42 -11.40 -5.91
N ARG A 53 3.45 -12.58 -5.29
CA ARG A 53 3.51 -12.73 -3.84
C ARG A 53 4.84 -12.25 -3.30
N HIS A 54 5.95 -12.47 -4.02
CA HIS A 54 7.26 -12.01 -3.57
C HIS A 54 7.32 -10.50 -3.38
N TRP A 55 6.83 -9.72 -4.34
CA TRP A 55 6.82 -8.26 -4.19
C TRP A 55 5.69 -7.73 -3.30
N MET A 56 4.58 -8.46 -3.17
CA MET A 56 3.54 -8.16 -2.18
C MET A 56 4.07 -8.21 -0.74
N VAL A 57 5.16 -8.93 -0.46
CA VAL A 57 5.85 -8.88 0.84
C VAL A 57 6.19 -7.44 1.23
N GLY A 58 6.66 -6.61 0.29
CA GLY A 58 6.99 -5.21 0.57
C GLY A 58 5.78 -4.40 1.08
N LEU A 59 4.61 -4.61 0.47
CA LEU A 59 3.35 -3.98 0.88
C LEU A 59 2.85 -4.50 2.24
N VAL A 60 2.89 -5.82 2.44
CA VAL A 60 2.52 -6.46 3.72
C VAL A 60 3.43 -5.97 4.85
N THR A 61 4.74 -5.91 4.61
CA THR A 61 5.70 -5.35 5.57
C THR A 61 5.42 -3.88 5.85
N GLY A 62 5.17 -3.06 4.82
CA GLY A 62 4.79 -1.65 5.02
C GLY A 62 3.51 -1.49 5.84
N GLY A 63 2.50 -2.32 5.60
CA GLY A 63 1.27 -2.37 6.40
C GLY A 63 1.51 -2.80 7.85
N LEU A 64 2.35 -3.81 8.07
CA LEU A 64 2.77 -4.23 9.41
C LEU A 64 3.48 -3.09 10.15
N ILE A 65 4.43 -2.43 9.50
CA ILE A 65 5.13 -1.27 10.07
C ILE A 65 4.12 -0.17 10.38
N LEU A 66 3.19 0.16 9.49
CA LEU A 66 2.15 1.15 9.79
C LEU A 66 1.33 0.76 11.04
N VAL A 67 0.86 -0.49 11.13
CA VAL A 67 -0.02 -0.96 12.21
C VAL A 67 0.70 -1.08 13.56
N ILE A 68 1.99 -1.42 13.58
CA ILE A 68 2.78 -1.53 14.82
C ILE A 68 3.39 -0.20 15.22
N PHE A 69 4.01 0.50 14.27
CA PHE A 69 4.78 1.71 14.53
C PHE A 69 3.88 2.88 14.91
N LEU A 70 2.70 3.01 14.30
CA LEU A 70 1.74 4.06 14.65
C LEU A 70 1.34 4.06 16.14
N PRO A 71 0.78 2.97 16.72
CA PRO A 71 0.37 2.97 18.12
C PRO A 71 1.56 3.13 19.08
N ILE A 72 2.73 2.57 18.76
CA ILE A 72 3.95 2.76 19.58
C ILE A 72 4.31 4.25 19.65
N ASN A 73 4.38 4.95 18.52
CA ASN A 73 4.77 6.37 18.53
C ASN A 73 3.68 7.27 19.12
N LEU A 74 2.39 6.92 18.97
CA LEU A 74 1.30 7.60 19.68
C LEU A 74 1.42 7.41 21.20
N LEU A 75 1.78 6.21 21.66
CA LEU A 75 2.03 5.92 23.07
C LEU A 75 3.24 6.70 23.58
N LEU A 76 4.35 6.73 22.82
CA LEU A 76 5.53 7.53 23.17
C LEU A 76 5.21 9.02 23.27
N LYS A 77 4.43 9.59 22.33
CA LYS A 77 3.96 10.98 22.41
C LYS A 77 3.09 11.23 23.64
N LYS A 78 2.28 10.25 24.05
CA LYS A 78 1.43 10.34 25.25
C LYS A 78 2.25 10.26 26.54
N LEU A 79 3.24 9.37 26.61
CA LEU A 79 4.07 9.13 27.80
C LEU A 79 5.15 10.22 27.97
N PHE A 80 5.75 10.67 26.89
CA PHE A 80 6.85 11.63 26.89
C PHE A 80 6.42 12.90 26.14
N LYS A 81 6.02 13.94 26.87
CA LYS A 81 5.56 15.22 26.27
C LYS A 81 6.62 15.89 25.38
N THR A 82 7.90 15.60 25.62
CA THR A 82 9.05 16.10 24.85
C THR A 82 9.36 15.25 23.62
N TYR A 83 8.66 14.13 23.42
CA TYR A 83 8.85 13.26 22.27
C TYR A 83 8.51 14.01 20.97
N GLN A 84 9.50 14.06 20.08
CA GLN A 84 9.35 14.55 18.72
C GLN A 84 9.56 13.39 17.77
N PHE A 85 8.59 13.15 16.91
CA PHE A 85 8.73 12.16 15.85
C PHE A 85 9.87 12.62 14.91
N PRO A 86 10.82 11.73 14.56
CA PRO A 86 11.87 12.09 13.62
C PRO A 86 11.30 12.56 12.29
N ASN A 87 12.01 13.46 11.61
CA ASN A 87 11.65 13.83 10.24
C ASN A 87 11.55 12.55 9.39
N TRP A 88 10.36 12.25 8.89
CA TRP A 88 10.05 10.98 8.23
C TRP A 88 10.81 10.79 6.92
N GLN A 89 11.18 11.88 6.22
CA GLN A 89 11.95 11.83 4.99
C GLN A 89 13.37 11.37 5.29
N ASN A 90 14.00 11.99 6.29
CA ASN A 90 15.33 11.58 6.76
C ASN A 90 15.28 10.15 7.28
N LEU A 91 14.25 9.77 8.06
CA LEU A 91 14.08 8.41 8.56
C LEU A 91 14.02 7.42 7.40
N CYS A 92 13.26 7.72 6.35
CA CYS A 92 13.21 6.91 5.13
C CYS A 92 14.60 6.78 4.46
N CYS A 93 15.39 7.85 4.39
CA CYS A 93 16.75 7.78 3.84
C CYS A 93 17.68 6.87 4.66
N TYR A 94 17.63 6.95 6.00
CA TYR A 94 18.41 6.06 6.86
C TYR A 94 17.94 4.60 6.76
N LEU A 95 16.63 4.36 6.66
CA LEU A 95 16.10 3.01 6.38
C LEU A 95 16.62 2.48 5.05
N CYS A 96 16.61 3.28 3.99
CA CYS A 96 17.20 2.90 2.70
C CYS A 96 18.67 2.51 2.88
N LEU A 97 19.47 3.32 3.57
CA LEU A 97 20.88 3.06 3.79
C LEU A 97 21.12 1.74 4.56
N TYR A 98 20.43 1.56 5.70
CA TYR A 98 20.64 0.40 6.57
C TYR A 98 20.07 -0.90 6.02
N LEU A 99 19.00 -0.85 5.21
CA LEU A 99 18.36 -2.04 4.66
C LEU A 99 18.91 -2.49 3.31
N SER A 100 19.48 -1.58 2.50
CA SER A 100 19.87 -1.90 1.12
C SER A 100 20.83 -3.09 1.04
N LEU A 101 21.96 -3.05 1.76
CA LEU A 101 22.96 -4.12 1.68
C LEU A 101 22.49 -5.44 2.31
N PRO A 102 21.93 -5.48 3.55
CA PRO A 102 21.48 -6.73 4.15
C PRO A 102 20.34 -7.41 3.38
N LEU A 103 19.34 -6.65 2.93
CA LEU A 103 18.26 -7.22 2.12
C LEU A 103 18.77 -7.70 0.76
N PHE A 104 19.78 -7.04 0.20
CA PHE A 104 20.34 -7.41 -1.10
C PHE A 104 21.02 -8.76 -0.98
N PHE A 105 21.81 -8.93 0.08
CA PHE A 105 22.46 -10.18 0.38
C PHE A 105 21.42 -11.30 0.64
N LEU A 106 20.42 -11.03 1.47
CA LEU A 106 19.37 -11.98 1.81
C LEU A 106 18.62 -12.48 0.56
N LEU A 107 18.14 -11.57 -0.28
CA LEU A 107 17.30 -11.91 -1.44
C LEU A 107 18.07 -12.60 -2.57
N ASN A 108 19.37 -12.30 -2.75
CA ASN A 108 20.17 -12.90 -3.82
C ASN A 108 20.89 -14.19 -3.41
N PHE A 109 21.29 -14.35 -2.15
CA PHE A 109 22.16 -15.46 -1.73
C PHE A 109 21.53 -16.42 -0.73
N LEU A 110 20.61 -15.96 0.12
CA LEU A 110 20.03 -16.78 1.19
C LEU A 110 18.62 -17.30 0.85
N ALA A 111 17.91 -16.63 -0.06
CA ALA A 111 16.64 -17.12 -0.58
C ALA A 111 16.83 -18.39 -1.44
N LYS A 112 16.08 -19.45 -1.16
CA LYS A 112 15.94 -20.75 -1.87
C LYS A 112 14.50 -21.12 -2.33
N PRO A 113 14.09 -20.89 -3.59
CA PRO A 113 14.97 -20.62 -4.71
C PRO A 113 15.50 -19.20 -4.67
N THR A 114 16.67 -19.03 -5.26
CA THR A 114 17.22 -17.72 -5.57
C THR A 114 16.28 -17.04 -6.55
N LEU A 115 15.89 -15.80 -6.24
CA LEU A 115 14.98 -15.05 -7.08
C LEU A 115 15.77 -14.34 -8.20
N PRO A 116 15.16 -14.15 -9.39
CA PRO A 116 15.77 -13.34 -10.44
C PRO A 116 16.12 -11.94 -9.95
N PHE A 117 17.27 -11.42 -10.38
CA PHE A 117 17.78 -10.12 -9.95
C PHE A 117 16.78 -8.98 -10.13
N LEU A 118 16.07 -8.95 -11.28
CA LEU A 118 15.05 -7.94 -11.55
C LEU A 118 13.86 -8.01 -10.58
N LEU A 119 13.47 -9.21 -10.15
CA LEU A 119 12.43 -9.38 -9.13
C LEU A 119 12.91 -8.88 -7.77
N ASN A 120 14.17 -9.12 -7.41
CA ASN A 120 14.75 -8.58 -6.18
C ASN A 120 14.72 -7.06 -6.16
N LEU A 121 15.13 -6.41 -7.26
CA LEU A 121 15.04 -4.95 -7.40
C LEU A 121 13.60 -4.44 -7.29
N TRP A 122 12.64 -5.18 -7.84
CA TRP A 122 11.23 -4.83 -7.74
C TRP A 122 10.70 -4.93 -6.30
N ILE A 123 11.04 -6.00 -5.58
CA ILE A 123 10.71 -6.17 -4.15
C ILE A 123 11.27 -4.98 -3.34
N PHE A 124 12.51 -4.59 -3.59
CA PHE A 124 13.14 -3.43 -2.96
C PHE A 124 12.39 -2.14 -3.19
N LEU A 125 12.07 -1.84 -4.45
CA LEU A 125 11.36 -0.62 -4.82
C LEU A 125 10.00 -0.57 -4.12
N ILE A 126 9.23 -1.66 -4.17
CA ILE A 126 7.92 -1.75 -3.52
C ILE A 126 8.04 -1.60 -2.00
N LEU A 127 9.01 -2.25 -1.35
CA LEU A 127 9.25 -2.11 0.07
C LEU A 127 9.52 -0.64 0.45
N PHE A 128 10.43 0.05 -0.25
CA PHE A 128 10.76 1.43 0.12
C PHE A 128 9.62 2.41 -0.16
N LEU A 129 8.84 2.20 -1.22
CA LEU A 129 7.62 2.97 -1.46
C LEU A 129 6.58 2.74 -0.35
N ALA A 130 6.41 1.48 0.07
CA ALA A 130 5.51 1.11 1.16
C ALA A 130 5.93 1.73 2.49
N LEU A 131 7.22 1.68 2.84
CA LEU A 131 7.78 2.29 4.04
C LEU A 131 7.65 3.81 4.00
N ARG A 132 7.93 4.45 2.86
CA ARG A 132 7.76 5.90 2.70
C ARG A 132 6.32 6.32 2.98
N LEU A 133 5.35 5.59 2.45
CA LEU A 133 3.93 5.85 2.68
C LEU A 133 3.52 5.58 4.15
N ALA A 134 3.97 4.47 4.74
CA ALA A 134 3.71 4.13 6.14
C ALA A 134 4.25 5.19 7.11
N LEU A 135 5.49 5.65 6.90
CA LEU A 135 6.11 6.70 7.71
C LEU A 135 5.42 8.05 7.55
N TYR A 136 5.01 8.41 6.33
CA TYR A 136 4.24 9.63 6.08
C TYR A 136 2.90 9.60 6.84
N LEU A 137 2.16 8.49 6.77
CA LEU A 137 0.87 8.35 7.46
C LEU A 137 1.03 8.34 8.97
N THR A 138 2.09 7.71 9.48
CA THR A 138 2.43 7.73 10.91
C THR A 138 2.76 9.14 11.37
N HIS A 139 3.55 9.89 10.61
CA HIS A 139 3.85 11.29 10.89
C HIS A 139 2.57 12.14 10.98
N LEU A 140 1.69 12.02 9.98
CA LEU A 140 0.41 12.74 9.94
C LEU A 140 -0.46 12.43 11.16
N ALA A 141 -0.53 11.15 11.56
CA ALA A 141 -1.28 10.73 12.73
C ALA A 141 -0.69 11.23 14.05
N ILE A 142 0.64 11.29 14.15
CA ILE A 142 1.30 11.82 15.35
C ILE A 142 1.06 13.32 15.44
N GLU A 143 1.17 14.08 14.35
CA GLU A 143 0.94 15.52 14.34
C GLU A 143 -0.49 15.86 14.77
N ASN A 144 -1.48 15.22 14.15
CA ASN A 144 -2.89 15.46 14.43
C ASN A 144 -3.73 14.19 14.28
N LEU A 145 -3.76 13.36 15.34
CA LEU A 145 -4.47 12.08 15.36
C LEU A 145 -5.94 12.22 14.98
N LYS A 146 -6.60 13.29 15.44
CA LYS A 146 -8.00 13.54 15.13
C LYS A 146 -8.21 13.76 13.64
N GLN A 147 -7.39 14.61 13.02
CA GLN A 147 -7.44 14.84 11.58
C GLN A 147 -7.10 13.57 10.80
N PHE A 148 -6.12 12.80 11.25
CA PHE A 148 -5.77 11.52 10.62
C PHE A 148 -6.92 10.51 10.66
N ILE A 149 -7.66 10.41 11.77
CA ILE A 149 -8.84 9.53 11.87
C ILE A 149 -9.91 9.98 10.86
N TRP A 150 -10.23 11.27 10.83
CA TRP A 150 -11.20 11.80 9.86
C TRP A 150 -10.76 11.57 8.42
N LEU A 151 -9.48 11.80 8.12
CA LEU A 151 -8.90 11.55 6.81
C LEU A 151 -8.99 10.08 6.42
N SER A 152 -8.68 9.16 7.34
CA SER A 152 -8.72 7.71 7.09
C SER A 152 -10.14 7.24 6.77
N ILE A 153 -11.14 7.77 7.48
CA ILE A 153 -12.56 7.47 7.21
C ILE A 153 -12.98 8.09 5.87
N ASP A 154 -12.55 9.32 5.57
CA ASP A 154 -12.89 10.00 4.31
C ASP A 154 -12.28 9.27 3.10
N ALA A 155 -11.04 8.79 3.26
CA ALA A 155 -10.33 7.99 2.26
C ALA A 155 -11.02 6.64 1.95
N CYS A 156 -11.86 6.12 2.86
CA CYS A 156 -12.66 4.92 2.59
C CYS A 156 -13.59 5.08 1.38
N SER A 157 -13.98 6.31 1.04
CA SER A 157 -14.79 6.61 -0.15
C SER A 157 -14.10 6.24 -1.47
N LEU A 158 -12.76 6.16 -1.49
CA LEU A 158 -11.98 5.83 -2.68
C LEU A 158 -11.65 4.33 -2.79
N LEU A 159 -11.78 3.56 -1.70
CA LEU A 159 -11.43 2.14 -1.66
C LEU A 159 -12.21 1.27 -2.66
N PRO A 160 -13.54 1.45 -2.84
CA PRO A 160 -14.27 0.64 -3.81
C PRO A 160 -13.72 0.80 -5.23
N VAL A 161 -13.27 2.00 -5.59
CA VAL A 161 -12.71 2.28 -6.92
C VAL A 161 -11.26 1.82 -7.03
N LEU A 162 -10.45 1.98 -5.99
CA LEU A 162 -9.03 1.57 -5.99
C LEU A 162 -8.82 0.05 -5.98
N MET A 163 -9.68 -0.69 -5.29
CA MET A 163 -9.50 -2.13 -5.07
C MET A 163 -10.57 -2.96 -5.76
N ILE A 164 -11.85 -2.62 -5.55
CA ILE A 164 -12.95 -3.53 -5.90
C ILE A 164 -13.25 -3.44 -7.40
N VAL A 165 -13.38 -2.24 -7.95
CA VAL A 165 -13.65 -2.03 -9.39
C VAL A 165 -12.63 -2.73 -10.30
N PRO A 166 -11.29 -2.52 -10.16
CA PRO A 166 -10.33 -3.17 -11.05
C PRO A 166 -10.38 -4.71 -10.93
N THR A 167 -10.53 -5.22 -9.71
CA THR A 167 -10.64 -6.66 -9.43
C THR A 167 -11.89 -7.25 -10.11
N LEU A 168 -13.05 -6.62 -9.91
CA LEU A 168 -14.32 -7.06 -10.50
C LEU A 168 -14.32 -6.99 -12.01
N MET A 169 -13.80 -5.90 -12.61
CA MET A 169 -13.70 -5.77 -14.06
C MET A 169 -12.83 -6.88 -14.66
N GLN A 170 -11.69 -7.17 -14.02
CA GLN A 170 -10.82 -8.25 -14.47
C GLN A 170 -11.50 -9.62 -14.40
N TYR A 171 -12.19 -9.93 -13.30
CA TYR A 171 -12.90 -11.21 -13.17
C TYR A 171 -14.13 -11.30 -14.10
N GLY A 172 -14.88 -10.21 -14.24
CA GLY A 172 -16.03 -10.09 -15.13
C GLY A 172 -15.68 -10.35 -16.58
N LEU A 173 -14.59 -9.77 -17.06
CA LEU A 173 -14.11 -9.98 -18.44
C LEU A 173 -13.63 -11.40 -18.72
N LYS A 174 -13.24 -12.18 -17.70
CA LYS A 174 -12.74 -13.55 -17.85
C LYS A 174 -13.84 -14.62 -17.83
N ARG A 175 -15.08 -14.30 -17.46
CA ARG A 175 -16.17 -15.29 -17.34
C ARG A 175 -17.25 -15.11 -18.41
N SER A 176 -17.76 -16.22 -18.94
CA SER A 176 -18.89 -16.25 -19.86
C SER A 176 -20.24 -15.97 -19.15
N PHE A 177 -21.23 -15.47 -19.90
CA PHE A 177 -22.61 -15.20 -19.44
C PHE A 177 -23.25 -16.41 -18.73
N PRO A 178 -24.15 -16.22 -17.73
CA PRO A 178 -24.90 -15.01 -17.35
C PRO A 178 -24.31 -14.18 -16.19
N LEU A 179 -23.20 -14.61 -15.59
CA LEU A 179 -22.51 -13.86 -14.52
C LEU A 179 -21.97 -12.50 -14.96
N PHE A 180 -21.81 -12.29 -16.28
CA PHE A 180 -21.32 -11.05 -16.87
C PHE A 180 -22.16 -9.83 -16.48
N GLY A 181 -23.49 -9.92 -16.52
CA GLY A 181 -24.37 -8.80 -16.16
C GLY A 181 -24.22 -8.38 -14.70
N LEU A 182 -24.14 -9.36 -13.79
CA LEU A 182 -23.93 -9.09 -12.36
C LEU A 182 -22.55 -8.49 -12.08
N LEU A 183 -21.52 -8.95 -12.79
CA LEU A 183 -20.14 -8.48 -12.65
C LEU A 183 -19.88 -7.12 -13.31
N VAL A 184 -20.74 -6.65 -14.22
CA VAL A 184 -20.71 -5.28 -14.78
C VAL A 184 -21.50 -4.29 -13.89
N LEU A 185 -22.63 -4.71 -13.32
CA LEU A 185 -23.42 -3.87 -12.42
C LEU A 185 -22.71 -3.61 -11.08
N LEU A 186 -21.92 -4.57 -10.58
CA LEU A 186 -21.27 -4.46 -9.29
C LEU A 186 -20.20 -3.34 -9.23
N PRO A 187 -19.32 -3.14 -10.22
CA PRO A 187 -18.45 -1.96 -10.31
C PRO A 187 -19.20 -0.63 -10.25
N LEU A 188 -20.33 -0.50 -10.95
CA LEU A 188 -21.17 0.70 -10.91
C LEU A 188 -21.70 0.94 -9.50
N LEU A 189 -22.20 -0.10 -8.84
CA LEU A 189 -22.64 -0.03 -7.45
C LEU A 189 -21.50 0.39 -6.50
N MET A 190 -20.28 -0.12 -6.72
CA MET A 190 -19.10 0.25 -5.92
C MET A 190 -18.71 1.71 -6.11
N ILE A 191 -18.79 2.24 -7.34
CA ILE A 191 -18.56 3.67 -7.61
C ILE A 191 -19.62 4.53 -6.91
N LEU A 192 -20.90 4.13 -6.99
CA LEU A 192 -21.99 4.83 -6.30
C LEU A 192 -21.82 4.79 -4.77
N LEU A 193 -21.39 3.66 -4.21
CA LEU A 193 -21.09 3.54 -2.78
C LEU A 193 -19.94 4.46 -2.37
N GLY A 194 -18.88 4.53 -3.17
CA GLY A 194 -17.77 5.47 -2.95
C GLY A 194 -18.24 6.93 -2.96
N TRP A 195 -19.04 7.31 -3.95
CA TRP A 195 -19.61 8.65 -4.03
C TRP A 195 -20.55 8.95 -2.85
N PHE A 196 -21.42 8.02 -2.47
CA PHE A 196 -22.30 8.17 -1.30
C PHE A 196 -21.50 8.35 -0.01
N SER A 197 -20.48 7.51 0.21
CA SER A 197 -19.57 7.60 1.35
C SER A 197 -18.89 8.97 1.41
N PHE A 198 -18.43 9.49 0.28
CA PHE A 198 -17.86 10.83 0.20
C PHE A 198 -18.88 11.93 0.54
N GLY A 199 -20.10 11.84 0.01
CA GLY A 199 -21.17 12.80 0.29
C GLY A 199 -21.49 12.85 1.79
N LEU A 200 -21.58 11.68 2.41
CA LEU A 200 -21.73 11.54 3.86
C LEU A 200 -20.56 12.18 4.61
N MET A 201 -19.31 11.90 4.23
CA MET A 201 -18.13 12.46 4.90
C MET A 201 -18.02 13.97 4.72
N THR A 202 -18.44 14.50 3.57
CA THR A 202 -18.54 15.95 3.32
C THR A 202 -19.59 16.58 4.23
N TYR A 203 -20.77 15.97 4.37
CA TYR A 203 -21.81 16.41 5.30
C TYR A 203 -21.34 16.38 6.75
N LEU A 204 -20.74 15.27 7.20
CA LEU A 204 -20.21 15.13 8.56
C LEU A 204 -19.10 16.15 8.84
N SER A 205 -18.20 16.38 7.89
CA SER A 205 -17.13 17.37 8.02
C SER A 205 -17.69 18.78 8.19
N LYS A 206 -18.73 19.17 7.42
CA LYS A 206 -19.45 20.44 7.62
C LYS A 206 -20.13 20.49 8.98
N ARG A 207 -20.86 19.44 9.35
CA ARG A 207 -21.61 19.35 10.62
C ARG A 207 -20.70 19.49 11.84
N PHE A 208 -19.51 18.91 11.79
CA PHE A 208 -18.52 18.93 12.87
C PHE A 208 -17.44 20.02 12.69
N LYS A 209 -17.63 20.95 11.74
CA LYS A 209 -16.70 22.06 11.45
C LYS A 209 -15.24 21.59 11.30
N ARG A 210 -15.04 20.50 10.56
CA ARG A 210 -13.72 19.94 10.28
C ARG A 210 -13.13 20.61 9.04
N PRO A 211 -11.80 20.87 9.01
CA PRO A 211 -11.14 21.23 7.77
C PRO A 211 -11.23 20.05 6.80
N PHE A 212 -11.49 20.36 5.53
CA PHE A 212 -11.48 19.34 4.51
C PHE A 212 -10.03 19.00 4.12
N PRO A 213 -9.71 17.70 3.97
CA PRO A 213 -8.39 17.28 3.54
C PRO A 213 -8.12 17.63 2.08
N SER A 214 -6.86 17.87 1.74
CA SER A 214 -6.45 18.04 0.34
C SER A 214 -6.57 16.72 -0.44
N SER A 215 -6.65 16.81 -1.75
CA SER A 215 -6.71 15.68 -2.68
C SER A 215 -5.51 14.76 -2.53
N LEU A 216 -4.32 15.31 -2.30
CA LEU A 216 -3.11 14.53 -2.06
C LEU A 216 -3.21 13.73 -0.76
N GLN A 217 -3.70 14.36 0.33
CA GLN A 217 -3.89 13.68 1.61
C GLN A 217 -4.92 12.56 1.49
N LEU A 218 -6.05 12.83 0.83
CA LEU A 218 -7.08 11.83 0.55
C LEU A 218 -6.51 10.68 -0.26
N PHE A 219 -5.77 10.98 -1.31
CA PHE A 219 -5.20 9.95 -2.18
C PHE A 219 -4.15 9.11 -1.45
N LEU A 220 -3.21 9.72 -0.73
CA LEU A 220 -2.21 9.00 0.06
C LEU A 220 -2.83 8.16 1.17
N SER A 221 -3.85 8.67 1.87
CA SER A 221 -4.58 7.90 2.88
C SER A 221 -5.32 6.72 2.26
N ALA A 222 -5.94 6.90 1.09
CA ALA A 222 -6.60 5.82 0.37
C ALA A 222 -5.61 4.77 -0.13
N LEU A 223 -4.44 5.17 -0.63
CA LEU A 223 -3.34 4.25 -0.99
C LEU A 223 -2.83 3.48 0.23
N GLY A 224 -2.69 4.14 1.38
CA GLY A 224 -2.27 3.51 2.63
C GLY A 224 -3.27 2.45 3.10
N SER A 225 -4.56 2.79 3.05
CA SER A 225 -5.62 1.84 3.37
C SER A 225 -5.64 0.68 2.36
N ALA A 226 -5.72 0.99 1.07
CA ALA A 226 -5.89 0.00 0.00
C ALA A 226 -4.69 -0.94 -0.17
N TYR A 227 -3.48 -0.40 -0.10
CA TYR A 227 -2.27 -1.11 -0.52
C TYR A 227 -1.27 -1.35 0.61
N LEU A 228 -1.52 -0.88 1.83
CA LEU A 228 -0.74 -1.29 3.01
C LEU A 228 -1.63 -2.02 4.02
N PHE A 229 -2.68 -1.37 4.50
CA PHE A 229 -3.52 -1.91 5.56
C PHE A 229 -4.28 -3.17 5.12
N PHE A 230 -4.97 -3.16 3.98
CA PHE A 230 -5.71 -4.36 3.55
C PHE A 230 -4.81 -5.54 3.14
N PRO A 231 -3.66 -5.37 2.45
CA PRO A 231 -2.72 -6.47 2.25
C PRO A 231 -2.20 -7.08 3.54
N PHE A 232 -1.86 -6.24 4.54
CA PHE A 232 -1.51 -6.70 5.87
C PHE A 232 -2.67 -7.43 6.55
N LEU A 233 -3.87 -6.84 6.53
CA LEU A 233 -5.07 -7.44 7.13
C LEU A 233 -5.36 -8.79 6.49
N HIS A 234 -5.24 -8.90 5.17
CA HIS A 234 -5.40 -10.15 4.44
C HIS A 234 -4.34 -11.18 4.84
N TYR A 235 -3.07 -10.79 4.99
CA TYR A 235 -2.03 -11.70 5.49
C TYR A 235 -2.40 -12.29 6.86
N PHE A 236 -2.99 -11.49 7.76
CA PHE A 236 -3.40 -11.94 9.09
C PHE A 236 -4.75 -12.68 9.12
N SER A 237 -5.71 -12.28 8.29
CA SER A 237 -7.11 -12.77 8.35
C SER A 237 -7.36 -13.94 7.41
N SER A 238 -6.66 -14.00 6.28
CA SER A 238 -6.83 -15.06 5.29
C SER A 238 -5.89 -16.18 5.64
N ASN A 239 -6.39 -17.11 6.44
CA ASN A 239 -5.63 -18.23 6.94
C ASN A 239 -6.33 -19.58 6.65
N PRO A 240 -6.39 -20.01 5.37
CA PRO A 240 -6.96 -21.29 5.00
C PRO A 240 -6.09 -22.41 5.59
N GLY A 241 -6.66 -23.19 6.52
CA GLY A 241 -5.96 -24.31 7.14
C GLY A 241 -4.95 -23.93 8.23
N GLY A 242 -4.98 -22.70 8.76
CA GLY A 242 -4.17 -22.30 9.93
C GLY A 242 -2.74 -21.81 9.60
N THR A 243 -2.28 -21.90 8.35
CA THR A 243 -1.05 -21.28 7.84
C THR A 243 -1.20 -19.85 7.27
N LEU A 244 -0.48 -18.88 7.84
CA LEU A 244 -0.33 -17.53 7.28
C LEU A 244 0.39 -17.58 5.92
N TYR A 245 -0.06 -16.76 4.96
CA TYR A 245 0.54 -16.69 3.63
C TYR A 245 0.47 -15.29 3.01
N ILE A 246 1.41 -14.98 2.11
CA ILE A 246 1.45 -13.74 1.37
C ILE A 246 0.45 -13.79 0.21
N THR A 247 -0.47 -12.84 0.23
CA THR A 247 -1.53 -12.70 -0.77
C THR A 247 -0.99 -12.41 -2.18
N ASN A 248 -1.70 -12.88 -3.21
CA ASN A 248 -1.40 -12.50 -4.60
C ASN A 248 -1.86 -11.05 -4.82
N SER A 249 -1.12 -10.30 -5.64
CA SER A 249 -1.50 -8.97 -6.09
C SER A 249 -2.89 -8.88 -6.71
N ASP A 250 -3.40 -9.94 -7.34
CA ASP A 250 -4.71 -9.97 -8.02
C ASP A 250 -5.90 -9.77 -7.07
N ASN A 251 -5.66 -9.83 -5.75
CA ASN A 251 -6.65 -9.48 -4.73
C ASN A 251 -6.79 -7.95 -4.51
N PHE A 252 -5.82 -7.16 -5.01
CA PHE A 252 -5.71 -5.72 -4.75
C PHE A 252 -5.53 -4.89 -6.03
N PHE A 253 -4.95 -5.49 -7.06
CA PHE A 253 -4.59 -4.86 -8.33
C PHE A 253 -5.18 -5.68 -9.48
N ALA A 254 -5.56 -5.00 -10.56
CA ALA A 254 -5.77 -5.69 -11.83
C ALA A 254 -4.41 -6.05 -12.47
N SER A 255 -4.27 -7.29 -12.91
CA SER A 255 -3.16 -7.77 -13.73
C SER A 255 -3.18 -7.20 -15.14
N ASN A 256 -4.35 -6.78 -15.65
CA ASN A 256 -4.43 -5.99 -16.86
C ASN A 256 -4.09 -4.51 -16.55
N PRO A 257 -3.00 -3.96 -17.12
CA PRO A 257 -2.57 -2.60 -16.80
C PRO A 257 -3.60 -1.55 -17.23
N LEU A 258 -4.35 -1.76 -18.31
CA LEU A 258 -5.37 -0.81 -18.76
C LEU A 258 -6.52 -0.70 -17.77
N ILE A 259 -6.95 -1.82 -17.17
CA ILE A 259 -7.99 -1.84 -16.13
C ILE A 259 -7.49 -1.09 -14.89
N GLN A 260 -6.25 -1.34 -14.47
CA GLN A 260 -5.66 -0.66 -13.31
C GLN A 260 -5.51 0.85 -13.54
N LEU A 261 -5.05 1.25 -14.73
CA LEU A 261 -4.93 2.66 -15.11
C LEU A 261 -6.30 3.34 -15.16
N ALA A 262 -7.32 2.68 -15.71
CA ALA A 262 -8.69 3.19 -15.70
C ALA A 262 -9.21 3.42 -14.28
N ALA A 263 -8.95 2.50 -13.34
CA ALA A 263 -9.28 2.67 -11.93
C ALA A 263 -8.61 3.91 -11.32
N PHE A 264 -7.32 4.13 -11.59
CA PHE A 264 -6.62 5.34 -11.13
C PHE A 264 -7.17 6.63 -11.75
N VAL A 265 -7.52 6.62 -13.04
CA VAL A 265 -8.16 7.78 -13.69
C VAL A 265 -9.51 8.07 -13.05
N MET A 266 -10.33 7.05 -12.76
CA MET A 266 -11.60 7.23 -12.06
C MET A 266 -11.42 7.87 -10.68
N VAL A 267 -10.39 7.46 -9.94
CA VAL A 267 -10.04 8.09 -8.64
C VAL A 267 -9.68 9.56 -8.81
N LEU A 268 -8.88 9.92 -9.83
CA LEU A 268 -8.55 11.33 -10.10
C LEU A 268 -9.81 12.17 -10.44
N VAL A 269 -10.71 11.61 -11.24
CA VAL A 269 -11.97 12.26 -11.60
C VAL A 269 -12.83 12.48 -10.34
N LEU A 270 -12.97 11.45 -9.50
CA LEU A 270 -13.69 11.56 -8.23
C LEU A 270 -13.07 12.61 -7.31
N LEU A 271 -11.75 12.58 -7.13
CA LEU A 271 -11.04 13.59 -6.35
C LEU A 271 -11.30 15.00 -6.88
N LYS A 272 -11.28 15.22 -8.20
CA LYS A 272 -11.57 16.53 -8.79
C LYS A 272 -13.00 16.99 -8.51
N ILE A 273 -13.97 16.10 -8.65
CA ILE A 273 -15.38 16.36 -8.32
C ILE A 273 -15.52 16.70 -6.83
N PHE A 274 -14.84 15.95 -5.98
CA PHE A 274 -14.87 16.08 -4.52
C PHE A 274 -14.33 17.44 -4.05
N ILE A 275 -13.18 17.87 -4.56
CA ILE A 275 -12.60 19.19 -4.27
C ILE A 275 -13.56 20.29 -4.70
N LYS A 276 -14.15 20.17 -5.89
CA LYS A 276 -15.12 21.14 -6.42
C LYS A 276 -16.35 21.25 -5.53
N GLN A 277 -16.94 20.11 -5.11
CA GLN A 277 -18.10 20.08 -4.20
C GLN A 277 -17.80 20.65 -2.81
N ARG A 278 -16.54 20.59 -2.37
CA ARG A 278 -16.07 21.16 -1.10
C ARG A 278 -15.68 22.64 -1.21
N GLY A 279 -15.66 23.21 -2.42
CA GLY A 279 -15.26 24.61 -2.65
C GLY A 279 -13.78 24.85 -2.35
N GLN A 280 -12.93 23.85 -2.54
CA GLN A 280 -11.50 23.89 -2.17
C GLN A 280 -10.54 24.06 -3.36
N GLU A 281 -11.04 24.41 -4.55
CA GLU A 281 -10.24 24.40 -5.78
C GLU A 281 -8.98 25.28 -5.70
N GLU A 282 -9.05 26.42 -5.00
CA GLU A 282 -7.92 27.35 -4.86
C GLU A 282 -6.86 26.90 -3.84
N GLN A 283 -7.24 26.12 -2.84
CA GLN A 283 -6.37 25.70 -1.74
C GLN A 283 -5.78 24.30 -1.94
N ASP A 284 -6.24 23.56 -2.96
CA ASP A 284 -5.87 22.17 -3.17
C ASP A 284 -4.58 21.99 -3.99
N ASP A 285 -3.71 21.08 -3.56
CA ASP A 285 -2.51 20.68 -4.30
C ASP A 285 -2.78 19.54 -5.29
N PHE A 286 -3.73 19.76 -6.20
CA PHE A 286 -4.10 18.75 -7.20
C PHE A 286 -2.93 18.42 -8.14
N ARG A 287 -1.97 19.34 -8.30
CA ARG A 287 -0.77 19.13 -9.10
C ARG A 287 0.12 18.05 -8.51
N ALA A 288 0.31 18.02 -7.19
CA ALA A 288 1.03 16.92 -6.54
C ALA A 288 0.29 15.59 -6.67
N THR A 289 -1.04 15.60 -6.55
CA THR A 289 -1.89 14.41 -6.78
C THR A 289 -1.68 13.85 -8.19
N LEU A 290 -1.66 14.72 -9.22
CA LEU A 290 -1.40 14.30 -10.60
C LEU A 290 0.01 13.72 -10.78
N LYS A 291 1.05 14.33 -10.17
CA LYS A 291 2.41 13.78 -10.20
C LYS A 291 2.48 12.38 -9.59
N LEU A 292 1.82 12.17 -8.45
CA LEU A 292 1.75 10.86 -7.81
C LEU A 292 1.01 9.85 -8.68
N PHE A 293 -0.09 10.24 -9.33
CA PHE A 293 -0.79 9.39 -10.29
C PHE A 293 0.11 8.97 -11.46
N LEU A 294 0.89 9.89 -12.03
CA LEU A 294 1.80 9.59 -13.14
C LEU A 294 2.90 8.60 -12.70
N LEU A 295 3.44 8.77 -11.49
CA LEU A 295 4.39 7.82 -10.91
C LEU A 295 3.76 6.43 -10.76
N LEU A 296 2.56 6.32 -10.18
CA LEU A 296 1.86 5.05 -10.02
C LEU A 296 1.54 4.40 -11.37
N SER A 297 1.16 5.20 -12.37
CA SER A 297 0.90 4.71 -13.73
C SER A 297 2.16 4.13 -14.37
N ALA A 298 3.31 4.80 -14.19
CA ALA A 298 4.60 4.28 -14.65
C ALA A 298 4.97 2.97 -13.93
N LEU A 299 4.71 2.86 -12.62
CA LEU A 299 4.95 1.63 -11.86
C LEU A 299 4.05 0.48 -12.30
N VAL A 300 2.78 0.74 -12.65
CA VAL A 300 1.87 -0.28 -13.21
C VAL A 300 2.40 -0.82 -14.53
N LEU A 301 2.81 0.07 -15.44
CA LEU A 301 3.39 -0.34 -16.73
C LEU A 301 4.70 -1.11 -16.54
N LEU A 302 5.59 -0.62 -15.66
CA LEU A 302 6.85 -1.29 -15.36
C LEU A 302 6.62 -2.70 -14.78
N ASN A 303 5.68 -2.85 -13.84
CA ASN A 303 5.31 -4.16 -13.30
C ASN A 303 4.79 -5.10 -14.40
N PHE A 304 3.97 -4.60 -15.32
CA PHE A 304 3.48 -5.38 -16.45
C PHE A 304 4.64 -5.90 -17.32
N PHE A 305 5.58 -5.03 -17.71
CA PHE A 305 6.75 -5.45 -18.49
C PHE A 305 7.68 -6.40 -17.73
N LEU A 306 7.90 -6.16 -16.44
CA LEU A 306 8.72 -7.04 -15.60
C LEU A 306 8.15 -8.45 -15.55
N ARG A 307 6.83 -8.61 -15.45
CA ARG A 307 6.19 -9.95 -15.50
C ARG A 307 6.46 -10.67 -16.81
N GLN A 308 6.33 -9.99 -17.95
CA GLN A 308 6.61 -10.59 -19.26
C GLN A 308 8.06 -11.08 -19.41
N VAL A 309 9.00 -10.47 -18.69
CA VAL A 309 10.42 -10.85 -18.70
C VAL A 309 10.75 -11.93 -17.67
N LEU A 310 10.05 -11.93 -16.52
CA LEU A 310 10.35 -12.79 -15.39
C LEU A 310 9.66 -14.17 -15.45
N VAL A 311 8.55 -14.28 -16.17
CA VAL A 311 7.85 -15.55 -16.38
C VAL A 311 8.64 -16.37 -17.39
N VAL A 312 9.11 -17.53 -16.95
CA VAL A 312 9.81 -18.54 -17.75
C VAL A 312 8.90 -19.76 -17.89
#